data_AF-A0A8U0U6V6-F1
#
_entry.id   AF-A0A8U0U6V6-F1
#
_cell.length_a   1.000
_cell.length_b   1.000
_cell.length_c   1.000
_cell.angle_alpha   90.00
_cell.angle_beta   90.00
_cell.angle_gamma   90.00
#
_symmetry.space_group_name_H-M   'P 1'
#
loop_
_entity.id
_entity.type
_entity.pdbx_description
1 polymer ?
#
loop_
_entity_poly.entity_id
_entity_poly.type
_entity_poly.pdbx_seq_one_letter_code
_entity_poly.pdbx_strand_id
1 'polypeptide(L)'
;MDLKESCGSEGSHESSSLHPSSWQAFSHTSTLHGLRFIFPYGRPTPRRLLWAAALLACLGLLAMESAERLAYFLSYPHVTSVDAVMSSSLVFPAVTVCNLNAYRFSRLSRNDLYHAGELLALLDVHLRIPEPQLAEPHVLAFLTDKANFTAYRPKSFSMREFTERVGHDLKEMMLYCRYQGQECSHKDFKIVSLLIVSLSLLRSGMGHICCYCSAVESLTQKALSVKC
;
A
#
# COMPACT_ATOMS: atom_id res chain seq x y z
N MET A 1 -23.48 -35.76 96.45
CA MET A 1 -24.27 -36.99 96.36
C MET A 1 -24.03 -37.61 95.00
N ASP A 2 -23.60 -38.86 95.02
CA ASP A 2 -23.32 -39.75 93.90
C ASP A 2 -24.53 -40.11 93.03
N LEU A 3 -24.19 -40.76 91.89
CA LEU A 3 -24.96 -41.67 91.00
C LEU A 3 -25.45 -41.05 89.67
N LYS A 4 -25.30 -41.65 88.48
CA LYS A 4 -24.57 -42.83 87.96
C LYS A 4 -24.66 -42.79 86.41
N GLU A 5 -23.54 -43.14 85.77
CA GLU A 5 -23.24 -43.52 84.37
C GLU A 5 -24.31 -44.38 83.65
N SER A 6 -24.37 -44.63 82.33
CA SER A 6 -23.62 -44.33 81.08
C SER A 6 -24.44 -45.00 79.95
N CYS A 7 -24.35 -44.52 78.70
CA CYS A 7 -24.24 -45.44 77.55
C CYS A 7 -23.64 -44.72 76.34
N GLY A 8 -22.41 -45.09 76.00
CA GLY A 8 -21.75 -44.78 74.74
C GLY A 8 -21.19 -46.05 74.11
N SER A 9 -21.46 -46.17 72.80
CA SER A 9 -20.78 -46.93 71.74
C SER A 9 -20.46 -48.43 71.91
N GLU A 10 -20.94 -49.25 70.98
CA GLU A 10 -20.15 -49.71 69.81
C GLU A 10 -20.97 -50.58 68.83
N GLY A 11 -20.64 -50.47 67.53
CA GLY A 11 -20.95 -51.39 66.42
C GLY A 11 -22.29 -51.16 65.68
N SER A 12 -22.41 -51.23 64.36
CA SER A 12 -21.52 -51.51 63.22
C SER A 12 -22.36 -51.43 61.92
N HIS A 13 -21.70 -51.42 60.76
CA HIS A 13 -22.23 -51.51 59.37
C HIS A 13 -22.77 -50.20 58.76
N GLU A 14 -22.33 -49.72 57.60
CA GLU A 14 -21.47 -50.30 56.56
C GLU A 14 -20.81 -49.16 55.79
N SER A 15 -19.48 -49.15 55.81
CA SER A 15 -18.65 -48.39 54.91
C SER A 15 -18.89 -48.90 53.49
N SER A 16 -19.93 -48.39 52.81
CA SER A 16 -20.02 -48.52 51.36
C SER A 16 -18.92 -47.65 50.76
N SER A 17 -17.81 -48.30 50.47
CA SER A 17 -16.74 -47.81 49.61
C SER A 17 -17.34 -47.13 48.38
N LEU A 18 -17.34 -45.80 48.39
CA LEU A 18 -17.60 -44.99 47.20
C LEU A 18 -16.51 -45.34 46.19
N HIS A 19 -16.81 -46.30 45.32
CA HIS A 19 -15.96 -46.60 44.18
C HIS A 19 -15.78 -45.28 43.39
N PRO A 20 -14.55 -44.81 43.18
CA PRO A 20 -14.28 -43.54 42.48
C PRO A 20 -14.60 -43.58 40.97
N SER A 21 -15.46 -44.50 40.52
CA SER A 21 -15.82 -44.75 39.12
C SER A 21 -17.31 -44.52 38.82
N SER A 22 -18.08 -43.90 39.72
CA SER A 22 -19.46 -43.52 39.40
C SER A 22 -19.52 -42.12 38.76
N TRP A 23 -20.17 -42.01 37.60
CA TRP A 23 -20.38 -40.74 36.90
C TRP A 23 -21.01 -39.64 37.77
N GLN A 24 -21.77 -40.06 38.78
CA GLN A 24 -22.43 -39.23 39.76
C GLN A 24 -21.41 -38.55 40.68
N ALA A 25 -20.45 -39.30 41.25
CA ALA A 25 -19.41 -38.72 42.10
C ALA A 25 -18.58 -37.66 41.36
N PHE A 26 -18.27 -37.91 40.07
CA PHE A 26 -17.58 -36.95 39.21
C PHE A 26 -18.43 -35.70 38.92
N SER A 27 -19.73 -35.85 38.63
CA SER A 27 -20.62 -34.72 38.32
C SER A 27 -20.76 -33.72 39.48
N HIS A 28 -20.60 -34.20 40.71
CA HIS A 28 -20.72 -33.41 41.93
C HIS A 28 -19.42 -32.73 42.35
N THR A 29 -18.25 -33.26 41.94
CA THR A 29 -16.93 -32.65 42.18
C THR A 29 -16.45 -31.77 41.02
N SER A 30 -17.13 -31.83 39.87
CA SER A 30 -16.83 -31.00 38.72
C SER A 30 -17.14 -29.51 38.96
N THR A 31 -16.30 -28.64 38.40
CA THR A 31 -16.54 -27.19 38.34
C THR A 31 -17.53 -26.79 37.24
N LEU A 32 -17.95 -27.73 36.38
CA LEU A 32 -18.87 -27.47 35.29
C LEU A 32 -20.28 -27.21 35.84
N HIS A 33 -20.71 -25.96 35.74
CA HIS A 33 -21.99 -25.52 36.25
C HIS A 33 -23.13 -26.22 35.51
N GLY A 34 -24.06 -26.82 36.25
CA GLY A 34 -25.20 -27.54 35.66
C GLY A 34 -25.03 -29.07 35.61
N LEU A 35 -23.80 -29.59 35.64
CA LEU A 35 -23.55 -31.03 35.49
C LEU A 35 -24.16 -31.87 36.63
N ARG A 36 -24.09 -31.36 37.87
CA ARG A 36 -24.69 -31.98 39.06
C ARG A 36 -26.21 -32.15 38.98
N PHE A 37 -26.92 -31.29 38.22
CA PHE A 37 -28.38 -31.38 38.08
C PHE A 37 -28.80 -32.40 37.01
N ILE A 38 -27.85 -32.84 36.19
CA ILE A 38 -28.04 -33.86 35.16
C ILE A 38 -27.79 -35.25 35.71
N PHE A 39 -26.97 -35.44 36.75
CA PHE A 39 -26.71 -36.77 37.34
C PHE A 39 -27.01 -36.84 38.86
N PRO A 40 -28.24 -36.52 39.31
CA PRO A 40 -28.61 -36.71 40.71
C PRO A 40 -28.76 -38.20 41.05
N TYR A 41 -28.60 -38.55 42.33
CA TYR A 41 -28.93 -39.89 42.85
C TYR A 41 -30.45 -40.14 42.73
N GLY A 42 -30.88 -41.06 41.86
CA GLY A 42 -32.29 -41.47 41.75
C GLY A 42 -32.82 -41.70 40.32
N ARG A 43 -34.15 -41.83 40.18
CA ARG A 43 -34.85 -42.09 38.91
C ARG A 43 -34.80 -40.87 37.96
N PRO A 44 -34.81 -41.07 36.62
CA PRO A 44 -34.84 -39.95 35.67
C PRO A 44 -36.15 -39.16 35.80
N THR A 45 -36.04 -37.83 35.83
CA THR A 45 -37.17 -36.89 35.95
C THR A 45 -37.19 -35.91 34.76
N PRO A 46 -38.35 -35.33 34.38
CA PRO A 46 -38.42 -34.32 33.32
C PRO A 46 -37.55 -33.08 33.63
N ARG A 47 -37.37 -32.76 34.91
CA ARG A 47 -36.47 -31.69 35.38
C ARG A 47 -35.02 -31.93 34.95
N ARG A 48 -34.56 -33.19 34.92
CA ARG A 48 -33.23 -33.58 34.44
C ARG A 48 -33.05 -33.29 32.96
N LEU A 49 -34.07 -33.59 32.15
CA LEU A 49 -34.06 -33.31 30.72
C LEU A 49 -33.99 -31.81 30.45
N LEU A 50 -34.70 -31.00 31.23
CA LEU A 50 -34.63 -29.54 31.14
C LEU A 50 -33.22 -29.02 31.46
N TRP A 51 -32.58 -29.52 32.53
CA TRP A 51 -31.20 -29.14 32.87
C TRP A 51 -30.18 -29.60 31.82
N ALA A 52 -30.36 -30.79 31.25
CA ALA A 52 -29.51 -31.28 30.17
C ALA A 52 -29.67 -30.44 28.90
N ALA A 53 -30.91 -30.10 28.52
CA ALA A 53 -31.18 -29.23 27.39
C ALA A 53 -30.61 -27.82 27.60
N ALA A 54 -30.76 -27.24 28.79
CA ALA A 54 -30.18 -25.95 29.13
C ALA A 54 -28.64 -25.98 29.06
N LEU A 55 -28.00 -27.02 29.59
CA LEU A 55 -26.54 -27.15 29.52
C LEU A 55 -26.05 -27.31 28.08
N LEU A 56 -26.73 -28.13 27.28
CA LEU A 56 -26.40 -28.30 25.86
C LEU A 56 -26.58 -27.00 25.07
N ALA A 57 -27.64 -26.24 25.35
CA ALA A 57 -27.85 -24.93 24.76
C ALA A 57 -26.72 -23.95 25.12
N CYS A 58 -26.33 -23.88 26.39
CA CYS A 58 -25.20 -23.04 26.82
C CYS A 58 -23.88 -23.46 26.16
N LEU A 59 -23.61 -24.77 26.04
CA LEU A 59 -22.39 -25.28 25.39
C LEU A 59 -22.39 -24.99 23.88
N GLY A 60 -23.54 -25.14 23.22
CA GLY A 60 -23.70 -24.82 21.81
C GLY A 60 -23.50 -23.33 21.52
N LEU A 61 -24.12 -22.46 22.32
CA LEU A 61 -23.91 -21.01 22.21
C LEU A 61 -22.45 -20.63 22.43
N LEU A 62 -21.81 -21.19 23.46
CA LEU A 62 -20.39 -20.96 23.73
C LEU A 62 -19.51 -21.36 22.53
N ALA A 63 -19.75 -22.53 21.93
CA ALA A 63 -19.00 -23.01 20.78
C ALA A 63 -19.21 -22.12 19.54
N MET A 64 -20.45 -21.72 19.26
CA MET A 64 -20.79 -20.83 18.13
C MET A 64 -20.11 -19.47 18.27
N GLU A 65 -20.28 -18.80 19.43
CA GLU A 65 -19.64 -17.51 19.73
C GLU A 65 -18.12 -17.59 19.67
N SER A 66 -17.53 -18.68 20.20
CA SER A 66 -16.09 -18.90 20.16
C SER A 66 -15.57 -19.08 18.73
N ALA A 67 -16.31 -19.82 17.90
CA ALA A 67 -15.95 -20.02 16.50
C ALA A 67 -16.05 -18.72 15.69
N GLU A 68 -17.08 -17.91 15.93
CA GLU A 68 -17.23 -16.60 15.30
C GLU A 68 -16.08 -15.66 15.67
N ARG A 69 -15.73 -15.58 16.96
CA ARG A 69 -14.59 -14.77 17.43
C ARG A 69 -13.25 -15.27 16.89
N LEU A 70 -13.05 -16.58 16.81
CA LEU A 70 -11.86 -17.16 16.22
C LEU A 70 -11.78 -16.86 14.71
N ALA A 71 -12.89 -16.97 13.98
CA ALA A 71 -12.95 -16.62 12.57
C ALA A 71 -12.67 -15.12 12.35
N TYR A 72 -13.21 -14.24 13.21
CA TYR A 72 -12.91 -12.80 13.18
C TYR A 72 -11.45 -12.51 13.53
N PHE A 73 -10.85 -13.23 14.48
CA PHE A 73 -9.42 -13.09 14.77
C PHE A 73 -8.56 -13.52 13.57
N LEU A 74 -8.91 -14.64 12.93
CA LEU A 74 -8.21 -15.17 11.76
C LEU A 74 -8.48 -14.39 10.46
N SER A 75 -9.46 -13.50 10.43
CA SER A 75 -9.66 -12.57 9.32
C SER A 75 -8.72 -11.36 9.36
N TYR A 76 -7.88 -11.25 10.40
CA TYR A 76 -6.90 -10.18 10.60
C TYR A 76 -7.47 -8.77 10.38
N PRO A 77 -8.57 -8.39 11.05
CA PRO A 77 -9.16 -7.07 10.93
C PRO A 77 -8.20 -6.06 11.58
N HIS A 78 -7.95 -4.94 10.89
CA HIS A 78 -7.17 -3.84 11.39
C HIS A 78 -8.04 -2.57 11.43
N VAL A 79 -7.86 -1.77 12.48
CA VAL A 79 -8.47 -0.45 12.60
C VAL A 79 -7.35 0.57 12.56
N THR A 80 -7.46 1.55 11.67
CA THR A 80 -6.52 2.65 11.55
C THR A 80 -7.04 3.84 12.34
N SER A 81 -6.25 4.33 13.31
CA SER A 81 -6.47 5.64 13.94
C SER A 81 -5.66 6.67 13.19
N VAL A 82 -6.28 7.79 12.83
CA VAL A 82 -5.64 8.89 12.11
C VAL A 82 -5.58 10.10 13.03
N ASP A 83 -4.36 10.49 13.40
CA ASP A 83 -4.11 11.64 14.27
C ASP A 83 -3.30 12.69 13.50
N ALA A 84 -3.71 13.96 13.63
CA ALA A 84 -2.99 15.10 13.09
C ALA A 84 -2.20 15.78 14.21
N VAL A 85 -0.87 15.65 14.18
CA VAL A 85 0.03 16.26 15.18
C VAL A 85 0.74 17.46 14.57
N MET A 86 0.74 18.58 15.29
CA MET A 86 1.46 19.78 14.87
C MET A 86 2.94 19.66 15.26
N SER A 87 3.85 19.72 14.29
CA SER A 87 5.30 19.74 14.52
C SER A 87 5.88 21.13 14.21
N SER A 88 6.84 21.58 15.00
CA SER A 88 7.55 22.85 14.79
C SER A 88 8.55 22.80 13.63
N SER A 89 8.97 21.60 13.21
CA SER A 89 9.85 21.38 12.06
C SER A 89 9.46 20.11 11.32
N LEU A 90 9.42 20.18 10.00
CA LEU A 90 9.17 19.06 9.10
C LEU A 90 10.25 19.02 8.02
N VAL A 91 10.62 17.81 7.59
CA VAL A 91 11.50 17.63 6.42
C VAL A 91 10.73 18.02 5.17
N PHE A 92 11.32 18.88 4.36
CA PHE A 92 10.67 19.29 3.11
C PHE A 92 10.82 18.19 2.06
N PRO A 93 9.72 17.86 1.34
CA PRO A 93 9.74 16.77 0.39
C PRO A 93 10.66 17.07 -0.80
N ALA A 94 11.10 16.00 -1.46
CA ALA A 94 11.70 16.11 -2.77
C ALA A 94 10.66 16.69 -3.75
N VAL A 95 10.99 17.82 -4.38
CA VAL A 95 10.18 18.40 -5.46
C VAL A 95 10.77 18.00 -6.79
N THR A 96 9.96 17.34 -7.62
CA THR A 96 10.34 16.97 -8.99
C THR A 96 9.58 17.86 -9.97
N VAL A 97 10.32 18.56 -10.82
CA VAL A 97 9.78 19.45 -11.87
C VAL A 97 10.14 18.86 -13.23
N CYS A 98 9.14 18.70 -14.10
CA CYS A 98 9.31 18.25 -15.47
C CYS A 98 8.55 19.18 -16.40
N ASN A 99 9.12 19.48 -17.56
CA ASN A 99 8.34 20.11 -18.63
C ASN A 99 7.46 19.04 -19.29
N LEU A 100 6.19 19.35 -19.54
CA LEU A 100 5.28 18.46 -20.26
C LEU A 100 5.70 18.30 -21.72
N ASN A 101 6.34 19.32 -22.30
CA ASN A 101 7.07 19.15 -23.54
C ASN A 101 8.37 18.39 -23.25
N ALA A 102 8.46 17.16 -23.73
CA ALA A 102 9.61 16.31 -23.46
C ALA A 102 10.90 16.81 -24.13
N TYR A 103 10.78 17.45 -25.29
CA TYR A 103 11.89 17.70 -26.20
C TYR A 103 11.85 19.12 -26.76
N ARG A 104 13.01 19.79 -26.80
CA ARG A 104 13.17 21.06 -27.48
C ARG A 104 13.28 20.81 -28.98
N PHE A 105 12.26 21.21 -29.75
CA PHE A 105 12.25 21.08 -31.21
C PHE A 105 13.52 21.64 -31.88
N SER A 106 14.02 22.77 -31.39
CA SER A 106 15.24 23.42 -31.92
C SER A 106 16.54 22.61 -31.75
N ARG A 107 16.55 21.60 -30.85
CA ARG A 107 17.72 20.75 -30.57
C ARG A 107 17.67 19.41 -31.31
N LEU A 108 16.59 19.11 -32.02
CA LEU A 108 16.45 17.88 -32.81
C LEU A 108 17.39 17.91 -34.03
N SER A 109 18.14 16.84 -34.21
CA SER A 109 19.00 16.65 -35.38
C SER A 109 18.36 15.71 -36.41
N ARG A 110 18.93 15.69 -37.62
CA ARG A 110 18.54 14.72 -38.66
C ARG A 110 18.72 13.27 -38.22
N ASN A 111 19.78 12.97 -37.44
CA ASN A 111 19.99 11.62 -36.91
C ASN A 111 18.90 11.22 -35.92
N ASP A 112 18.46 12.18 -35.10
CA ASP A 112 17.42 11.94 -34.10
C ASP A 112 16.07 11.65 -34.78
N LEU A 113 15.70 12.42 -35.80
CA LEU A 113 14.49 12.15 -36.58
C LEU A 113 14.57 10.82 -37.34
N TYR A 114 15.75 10.43 -37.81
CA TYR A 114 15.93 9.13 -38.48
C TYR A 114 15.68 7.95 -37.54
N HIS A 115 16.17 8.00 -36.30
CA HIS A 115 16.06 6.88 -35.35
C HIS A 115 14.82 6.93 -34.44
N ALA A 116 14.35 8.13 -34.09
CA ALA A 116 13.28 8.34 -33.13
C ALA A 116 12.09 9.13 -33.71
N GLY A 117 12.11 9.55 -34.98
CA GLY A 117 11.04 10.36 -35.57
C GLY A 117 9.65 9.72 -35.48
N GLU A 118 9.56 8.41 -35.68
CA GLU A 118 8.33 7.63 -35.47
C GLU A 118 7.92 7.58 -34.00
N LEU A 119 8.88 7.34 -33.09
CA LEU A 119 8.67 7.34 -31.64
C LEU A 119 8.17 8.70 -31.11
N LEU A 120 8.52 9.79 -31.79
CA LEU A 120 8.10 11.15 -31.46
C LEU A 120 6.78 11.55 -32.15
N ALA A 121 6.18 10.65 -32.95
CA ALA A 121 5.05 10.94 -33.83
C ALA A 121 5.28 12.13 -34.78
N LEU A 122 6.54 12.42 -35.11
CA LEU A 122 6.92 13.47 -36.08
C LEU A 122 7.06 12.94 -37.50
N LEU A 123 7.31 11.63 -37.63
CA LEU A 123 7.38 10.92 -38.90
C LEU A 123 6.53 9.65 -38.85
N ASP A 124 6.07 9.20 -40.00
CA ASP A 124 5.42 7.89 -40.16
C ASP A 124 6.45 6.76 -40.34
N VAL A 125 5.96 5.53 -40.51
CA VAL A 125 6.76 4.32 -40.77
C VAL A 125 7.61 4.44 -42.06
N HIS A 126 7.25 5.34 -42.98
CA HIS A 126 7.96 5.61 -44.22
C HIS A 126 8.91 6.82 -44.12
N LEU A 127 9.16 7.32 -42.91
CA LEU A 127 10.01 8.49 -42.63
C LEU A 127 9.52 9.78 -43.30
N ARG A 128 8.20 9.94 -43.43
CA ARG A 128 7.52 11.11 -43.99
C ARG A 128 6.76 11.87 -42.91
N ILE A 129 6.61 13.18 -43.12
CA ILE A 129 5.86 14.04 -42.22
C ILE A 129 4.36 13.75 -42.39
N PRO A 130 3.65 13.30 -41.33
CA PRO A 130 2.20 13.09 -41.39
C PRO A 130 1.47 14.43 -41.45
N GLU A 131 0.36 14.47 -42.18
CA GLU A 131 -0.53 15.64 -42.33
C GLU A 131 0.14 17.04 -42.32
N PRO A 132 1.03 17.36 -43.29
CA PRO A 132 1.81 18.60 -43.30
C PRO A 132 0.96 19.89 -43.28
N GLN A 133 -0.30 19.81 -43.73
CA GLN A 133 -1.24 20.93 -43.74
C GLN A 133 -1.70 21.40 -42.34
N LEU A 134 -1.52 20.59 -41.30
CA LEU A 134 -1.84 20.98 -39.91
C LEU A 134 -0.65 21.61 -39.17
N ALA A 135 0.55 21.51 -39.73
CA ALA A 135 1.75 22.06 -39.11
C ALA A 135 1.88 23.56 -39.41
N GLU A 136 2.32 24.32 -38.41
CA GLU A 136 2.67 25.73 -38.60
C GLU A 136 3.83 25.86 -39.61
N PRO A 137 3.85 26.88 -40.50
CA PRO A 137 4.82 26.95 -41.59
C PRO A 137 6.28 26.87 -41.16
N HIS A 138 6.61 27.43 -39.99
CA HIS A 138 7.97 27.42 -39.46
C HIS A 138 8.39 26.01 -38.98
N VAL A 139 7.47 25.26 -38.38
CA VAL A 139 7.69 23.87 -37.94
C VAL A 139 7.82 22.96 -39.16
N LEU A 140 6.95 23.15 -40.16
CA LEU A 140 7.00 22.38 -41.40
C LEU A 140 8.31 22.60 -42.14
N ALA A 141 8.80 23.84 -42.23
CA ALA A 141 10.10 24.15 -42.85
C ALA A 141 11.26 23.46 -42.11
N PHE A 142 11.25 23.48 -40.77
CA PHE A 142 12.24 22.78 -39.96
C PHE A 142 12.22 21.26 -40.20
N LEU A 143 11.04 20.65 -40.15
CA LEU A 143 10.89 19.21 -40.38
C LEU A 143 11.29 18.82 -41.80
N THR A 144 10.97 19.63 -42.81
CA THR A 144 11.32 19.34 -44.21
C THR A 144 12.83 19.38 -44.45
N ASP A 145 13.55 20.33 -43.82
CA ASP A 145 15.03 20.37 -43.87
C ASP A 145 15.66 19.16 -43.18
N LYS A 146 15.17 18.81 -42.00
CA LYS A 146 15.76 17.76 -41.18
C LYS A 146 15.35 16.36 -41.60
N ALA A 147 14.16 16.16 -42.15
CA ALA A 147 13.64 14.86 -42.61
C ALA A 147 14.02 14.50 -44.05
N ASN A 148 14.94 15.24 -44.69
CA ASN A 148 15.50 14.83 -45.99
C ASN A 148 16.59 13.75 -45.80
N PHE A 149 16.23 12.50 -46.05
CA PHE A 149 17.10 11.32 -45.88
C PHE A 149 17.69 10.77 -47.20
N THR A 150 17.44 11.41 -48.35
CA THR A 150 17.79 10.88 -49.70
C THR A 150 19.27 10.53 -49.89
N ALA A 151 20.18 11.25 -49.24
CA ALA A 151 21.62 10.99 -49.25
C ALA A 151 22.21 10.94 -47.83
N TYR A 152 21.42 10.51 -46.85
CA TYR A 152 21.83 10.52 -45.45
C TYR A 152 22.52 9.20 -45.05
N ARG A 153 23.62 9.32 -44.30
CA ARG A 153 24.29 8.17 -43.65
C ARG A 153 24.00 8.23 -42.14
N PRO A 154 23.22 7.27 -41.60
CA PRO A 154 22.90 7.22 -40.18
C PRO A 154 24.15 7.11 -39.32
N LYS A 155 24.15 7.82 -38.18
CA LYS A 155 25.18 7.71 -37.15
C LYS A 155 24.67 6.85 -36.00
N SER A 156 25.58 6.45 -35.10
CA SER A 156 25.20 5.81 -33.85
C SER A 156 24.21 6.67 -33.08
N PHE A 157 23.28 6.02 -32.39
CA PHE A 157 22.21 6.68 -31.65
C PHE A 157 22.05 6.03 -30.28
N SER A 158 21.85 6.85 -29.26
CA SER A 158 21.62 6.43 -27.89
C SER A 158 20.44 7.23 -27.34
N MET A 159 19.41 6.53 -26.86
CA MET A 159 18.24 7.18 -26.26
C MET A 159 18.60 8.03 -25.05
N ARG A 160 19.63 7.66 -24.30
CA ARG A 160 20.10 8.42 -23.14
C ARG A 160 20.72 9.75 -23.58
N GLU A 161 21.65 9.72 -24.52
CA GLU A 161 22.29 10.93 -25.06
C GLU A 161 21.25 11.85 -25.70
N PHE A 162 20.34 11.27 -26.49
CA PHE A 162 19.24 11.99 -27.11
C PHE A 162 18.38 12.73 -26.08
N THR A 163 17.96 12.04 -25.02
CA THR A 163 17.10 12.62 -23.98
C THR A 163 17.83 13.69 -23.17
N GLU A 164 19.11 13.46 -22.81
CA GLU A 164 19.94 14.44 -22.08
C GLU A 164 20.22 15.71 -22.91
N ARG A 165 20.43 15.59 -24.22
CA ARG A 165 20.73 16.73 -25.11
C ARG A 165 19.48 17.51 -25.53
N VAL A 166 18.42 16.80 -25.93
CA VAL A 166 17.23 17.41 -26.52
C VAL A 166 16.22 17.82 -25.44
N GLY A 167 16.25 17.16 -24.28
CA GLY A 167 15.43 17.53 -23.12
C GLY A 167 15.61 18.99 -22.71
N HIS A 168 14.65 19.53 -21.96
CA HIS A 168 14.71 20.91 -21.49
C HIS A 168 15.78 21.09 -20.42
N ASP A 169 16.59 22.15 -20.52
CA ASP A 169 17.58 22.52 -19.50
C ASP A 169 16.91 23.37 -18.40
N LEU A 170 17.01 22.95 -17.14
CA LEU A 170 16.46 23.70 -16.02
C LEU A 170 17.07 25.10 -15.91
N LYS A 171 18.33 25.28 -16.31
CA LYS A 171 18.99 26.59 -16.33
C LYS A 171 18.25 27.59 -17.23
N GLU A 172 17.64 27.12 -18.32
CA GLU A 172 16.90 27.97 -19.27
C GLU A 172 15.44 28.16 -18.83
N MET A 173 14.84 27.21 -18.12
CA MET A 173 13.46 27.30 -17.65
C MET A 173 13.32 28.09 -16.34
N MET A 174 14.25 27.90 -15.41
CA MET A 174 14.14 28.47 -14.06
C MET A 174 14.48 29.96 -14.06
N LEU A 175 13.45 30.80 -13.95
CA LEU A 175 13.60 32.26 -13.91
C LEU A 175 14.11 32.75 -12.56
N TYR A 176 13.57 32.19 -11.47
CA TYR A 176 14.07 32.40 -10.12
C TYR A 176 13.75 31.16 -9.27
N CYS A 177 14.53 30.96 -8.21
CA CYS A 177 14.29 29.94 -7.21
C CYS A 177 14.56 30.55 -5.83
N ARG A 178 13.56 30.44 -4.95
CA ARG A 178 13.69 30.91 -3.57
C ARG A 178 13.11 29.90 -2.60
N TYR A 179 13.83 29.69 -1.52
CA TYR A 179 13.52 28.72 -0.49
C TYR A 179 13.75 29.35 0.88
N GLN A 180 12.65 29.60 1.60
CA GLN A 180 12.67 30.26 2.92
C GLN A 180 13.51 31.55 2.99
N GLY A 181 13.44 32.35 1.93
CA GLY A 181 14.17 33.62 1.85
C GLY A 181 15.56 33.51 1.20
N GLN A 182 16.14 32.31 1.07
CA GLN A 182 17.43 32.07 0.42
C GLN A 182 17.26 31.79 -1.07
N GLU A 183 18.19 32.28 -1.89
CA GLU A 183 18.22 32.00 -3.33
C GLU A 183 18.76 30.59 -3.58
N CYS A 184 18.15 29.89 -4.52
CA CYS A 184 18.60 28.59 -5.02
C CYS A 184 18.90 28.66 -6.52
N SER A 185 19.63 27.66 -7.03
CA SER A 185 20.07 27.59 -8.43
C SER A 185 19.73 26.24 -9.05
N HIS A 186 19.87 26.15 -10.38
CA HIS A 186 19.70 24.92 -11.15
C HIS A 186 20.65 23.80 -10.70
N LYS A 187 21.78 24.16 -10.05
CA LYS A 187 22.75 23.22 -9.47
C LYS A 187 22.23 22.47 -8.25
N ASP A 188 21.21 23.00 -7.57
CA ASP A 188 20.58 22.37 -6.40
C ASP A 188 19.57 21.28 -6.82
N PHE A 189 19.38 21.11 -8.12
CA PHE A 189 18.52 20.09 -8.71
C PHE A 189 19.37 19.03 -9.40
N LYS A 190 18.98 17.77 -9.22
CA LYS A 190 19.56 16.61 -9.89
C LYS A 190 18.67 16.21 -11.06
N ILE A 191 19.29 15.89 -12.19
CA ILE A 191 18.59 15.33 -13.35
C ILE A 191 18.14 13.91 -12.98
N VAL A 192 16.86 13.63 -13.17
CA VAL A 192 16.26 12.31 -13.01
C VAL A 192 15.48 12.00 -14.29
N SER A 193 15.78 10.86 -14.92
CA SER A 193 14.97 10.38 -16.04
C SER A 193 13.75 9.64 -15.48
N LEU A 194 12.55 10.17 -15.70
CA LEU A 194 11.30 9.51 -15.33
C LEU A 194 10.60 8.96 -16.57
N LEU A 195 10.07 7.75 -16.45
CA LEU A 195 9.13 7.21 -17.40
C LEU A 195 7.74 7.82 -17.08
N ILE A 196 7.31 8.83 -17.83
CA ILE A 196 5.99 9.43 -17.61
C ILE A 196 4.96 8.63 -18.42
N VAL A 197 4.27 7.73 -17.74
CA VAL A 197 3.13 6.97 -18.27
C VAL A 197 1.87 7.87 -18.23
N SER A 198 1.89 9.00 -18.93
CA SER A 198 0.68 9.79 -19.15
C SER A 198 -0.10 9.18 -20.30
N LEU A 199 -1.43 9.02 -20.19
CA LEU A 199 -2.29 8.50 -21.26
C LEU A 199 -2.14 9.30 -22.57
N SER A 200 -1.83 10.60 -22.46
CA SER A 200 -1.51 11.49 -23.58
C SER A 200 -0.14 11.23 -24.20
N LEU A 201 0.86 10.81 -23.41
CA LEU A 201 2.21 10.47 -23.88
C LEU A 201 2.30 9.05 -24.43
N LEU A 202 1.48 8.11 -23.92
CA LEU A 202 1.36 6.75 -24.45
C LEU A 202 0.79 6.73 -25.87
N ARG A 203 -0.14 7.64 -26.20
CA ARG A 203 -0.63 7.79 -27.58
C ARG A 203 0.43 8.29 -28.55
N SER A 204 1.46 8.98 -28.06
CA SER A 204 2.56 9.54 -28.86
C SER A 204 3.84 8.71 -28.82
N GLY A 205 3.87 7.52 -28.16
CA GLY A 205 5.07 6.69 -28.05
C GLY A 205 6.15 7.21 -27.08
N MET A 206 5.93 8.35 -26.42
CA MET A 206 6.95 9.07 -25.67
C MET A 206 7.00 8.64 -24.20
N GLY A 207 7.76 7.58 -23.91
CA GLY A 207 7.90 7.06 -22.55
C GLY A 207 8.78 7.90 -21.61
N HIS A 208 9.80 8.60 -22.10
CA HIS A 208 10.85 9.20 -21.25
C HIS A 208 10.87 10.73 -21.31
N ILE A 209 10.73 11.37 -20.14
CA ILE A 209 10.87 12.83 -19.98
C ILE A 209 12.03 13.12 -19.02
N CYS A 210 12.87 14.09 -19.38
CA CYS A 210 13.88 14.65 -18.48
C CYS A 210 13.18 15.46 -17.39
N CYS A 211 13.35 15.01 -16.15
CA CYS A 211 12.83 15.66 -14.96
C CYS A 211 13.97 16.13 -14.06
N TYR A 212 13.70 17.12 -13.24
CA TYR A 212 14.64 17.67 -12.28
C TYR A 212 14.09 17.45 -10.88
N CYS A 213 14.81 16.68 -10.07
CA CYS A 213 14.48 16.45 -8.68
C CYS A 213 15.38 17.31 -7.81
N SER A 214 14.78 18.11 -6.93
CA SER A 214 15.48 18.82 -5.87
C SER A 214 16.34 17.86 -5.06
N ALA A 215 17.64 18.13 -4.94
CA ALA A 215 18.53 17.29 -4.13
C ALA A 215 18.10 17.38 -2.66
N VAL A 216 17.55 16.27 -2.15
CA VAL A 216 16.97 16.17 -0.79
C VAL A 216 17.95 16.65 0.29
N GLU A 217 19.26 16.44 0.12
CA GLU A 217 20.28 16.84 1.09
C GLU A 217 20.48 18.37 1.22
N SER A 218 20.26 19.17 0.17
CA SER A 218 20.44 20.64 0.24
C SER A 218 19.16 21.42 0.56
N LEU A 219 17.98 20.82 0.35
CA LEU A 219 16.69 21.51 0.45
C LEU A 219 15.77 20.88 1.51
N THR A 220 16.37 20.34 2.58
CA THR A 220 15.76 19.39 3.53
C THR A 220 14.66 19.92 4.47
N GLN A 221 14.11 21.13 4.35
CA GLN A 221 13.23 21.69 5.41
C GLN A 221 12.27 22.86 5.11
N LYS A 222 12.11 23.36 3.88
CA LYS A 222 11.44 24.66 3.66
C LYS A 222 10.64 24.77 2.34
N ALA A 223 9.58 25.58 2.27
CA ALA A 223 8.74 25.66 1.05
C ALA A 223 9.54 26.14 -0.18
N LEU A 224 9.54 25.35 -1.26
CA LEU A 224 10.18 25.65 -2.54
C LEU A 224 9.22 26.39 -3.47
N SER A 225 9.60 27.58 -3.95
CA SER A 225 8.92 28.29 -5.04
C SER A 225 9.83 28.29 -6.26
N VAL A 226 9.42 27.55 -7.30
CA VAL A 226 10.09 27.51 -8.61
C VAL A 226 9.15 28.16 -9.62
N LYS A 227 9.63 29.19 -10.32
CA LYS A 227 8.92 29.74 -11.49
C LYS A 227 9.67 29.30 -12.75
N CYS A 228 9.00 28.47 -13.54
CA CYS A 228 9.42 28.01 -14.86
C CYS A 228 8.73 28.81 -15.96
#